data_AF-A0A4Q5A0J6-F1
#
_entry.id   AF-A0A4Q5A0J6-F1
#
_cell.length_a   1.000
_cell.length_b   1.000
_cell.length_c   1.000
_cell.angle_alpha   90.00
_cell.angle_beta   90.00
_cell.angle_gamma   90.00
#
_symmetry.space_group_name_H-M   'P 1'
#
loop_
_entity.id
_entity.type
_entity.pdbx_description
1 polymer ?
#
loop_
_entity_poly.entity_id
_entity_poly.type
_entity_poly.pdbx_seq_one_letter_code
_entity_poly.pdbx_strand_id
1 'polypeptide(L)'
;MDDVNRQVVEIAKQCINVIKHVSSDEADYMESFLDVGEPDLAIVRALDTACANPEILKQIPESVKELTKDPDYPEIQRFADLFE
;
A
#
# COMPACT_ATOMS: atom_id res chain seq x y z
N MET A 1 16.58 10.35 -7.14
CA MET A 1 15.48 9.49 -6.66
C MET A 1 16.09 8.67 -5.55
N ASP A 2 15.84 9.11 -4.33
CA ASP A 2 16.41 8.58 -3.10
C ASP A 2 16.01 7.12 -2.91
N ASP A 3 16.90 6.31 -2.33
CA ASP A 3 16.75 4.86 -2.18
C ASP A 3 15.41 4.48 -1.50
N VAL A 4 14.96 5.32 -0.56
CA VAL A 4 13.70 5.21 0.17
C VAL A 4 12.48 5.34 -0.75
N ASN A 5 12.47 6.32 -1.66
CA ASN A 5 11.35 6.49 -2.59
C ASN A 5 11.21 5.27 -3.53
N ARG A 6 12.34 4.68 -3.93
CA ARG A 6 12.33 3.44 -4.72
C ARG A 6 11.72 2.27 -3.95
N GLN A 7 12.01 2.16 -2.66
CA GLN A 7 11.42 1.12 -1.81
C GLN A 7 9.90 1.26 -1.69
N VAL A 8 9.38 2.47 -1.46
CA VAL A 8 7.93 2.70 -1.35
C VAL A 8 7.21 2.41 -2.67
N VAL A 9 7.80 2.79 -3.80
CA VAL A 9 7.24 2.46 -5.13
C VAL A 9 7.13 0.94 -5.33
N GLU A 10 8.14 0.16 -4.94
CA GLU A 10 8.09 -1.30 -5.09
C GLU A 10 7.05 -1.93 -4.15
N ILE A 11 6.92 -1.43 -2.93
CA ILE A 11 5.87 -1.88 -2.00
C ILE A 11 4.48 -1.55 -2.55
N ALA A 12 4.29 -0.34 -3.08
CA ALA A 12 3.04 0.08 -3.71
C ALA A 12 2.65 -0.83 -4.88
N LYS A 13 3.60 -1.21 -5.76
CA LYS A 13 3.36 -2.17 -6.84
C LYS A 13 2.93 -3.54 -6.33
N GLN A 14 3.54 -4.03 -5.26
CA GLN A 14 3.14 -5.30 -4.65
C GLN A 14 1.71 -5.22 -4.10
N CYS A 15 1.35 -4.12 -3.44
CA CYS A 15 -0.02 -3.86 -3.00
C CYS A 15 -1.01 -3.81 -4.17
N ILE A 16 -0.68 -3.12 -5.26
CA ILE A 16 -1.51 -3.06 -6.47
C ILE A 16 -1.75 -4.46 -7.04
N ASN A 17 -0.72 -5.30 -7.12
CA ASN A 17 -0.88 -6.68 -7.61
C ASN A 17 -1.85 -7.49 -6.75
N VAL A 18 -1.83 -7.32 -5.43
CA VAL A 18 -2.80 -7.95 -4.51
C VAL A 18 -4.22 -7.46 -4.82
N ILE A 19 -4.41 -6.14 -4.94
CA ILE A 19 -5.72 -5.57 -5.23
C ILE A 19 -6.22 -5.95 -6.62
N LYS A 20 -5.34 -6.11 -7.61
CA LYS A 20 -5.69 -6.51 -8.98
C LYS A 20 -6.38 -7.86 -9.06
N HIS A 21 -6.07 -8.78 -8.14
CA HIS A 21 -6.77 -10.06 -8.04
C HIS A 21 -8.21 -9.94 -7.49
N VAL A 22 -8.55 -8.80 -6.88
CA VAL A 22 -9.85 -8.51 -6.27
C VAL A 22 -10.69 -7.59 -7.14
N SER A 23 -10.09 -6.49 -7.60
CA SER A 23 -10.71 -5.46 -8.42
C SER A 23 -9.68 -4.84 -9.36
N SER A 24 -9.82 -5.12 -10.66
CA SER A 24 -8.93 -4.53 -11.67
C SER A 24 -9.13 -3.01 -11.75
N ASP A 25 -10.36 -2.52 -11.61
CA ASP A 25 -10.65 -1.07 -11.68
C ASP A 25 -9.98 -0.31 -10.53
N GLU A 26 -9.97 -0.86 -9.32
CA GLU A 26 -9.26 -0.23 -8.19
C GLU A 26 -7.74 -0.32 -8.38
N ALA A 27 -7.21 -1.42 -8.92
CA ALA A 27 -5.79 -1.55 -9.20
C ALA A 27 -5.33 -0.53 -10.25
N ASP A 28 -6.09 -0.33 -11.32
CA ASP A 28 -5.80 0.67 -12.37
C ASP A 28 -5.87 2.09 -11.79
N TYR A 29 -6.83 2.36 -10.89
CA TYR A 29 -6.88 3.63 -10.16
C TYR A 29 -5.64 3.82 -9.27
N MET A 30 -5.19 2.77 -8.57
CA MET A 30 -3.99 2.84 -7.74
C MET A 30 -2.70 3.05 -8.54
N GLU A 31 -2.61 2.51 -9.77
CA GLU A 31 -1.47 2.73 -10.66
C GLU A 31 -1.31 4.22 -11.00
N SER A 32 -2.40 4.98 -11.08
CA SER A 32 -2.35 6.43 -11.33
C SER A 32 -1.59 7.21 -10.25
N PHE A 33 -1.57 6.73 -9.00
CA PHE A 33 -0.77 7.35 -7.93
C PHE A 33 0.74 7.16 -8.17
N LEU A 34 1.15 6.05 -8.79
CA LEU A 34 2.55 5.86 -9.15
C LEU A 34 2.99 6.84 -10.24
N ASP A 35 2.12 7.12 -11.21
CA ASP A 35 2.40 8.03 -12.32
C ASP A 35 2.60 9.48 -11.88
N VAL A 36 1.87 9.92 -10.83
CA VAL A 36 2.00 11.27 -10.26
C VAL A 36 3.05 11.36 -9.13
N GLY A 37 3.70 10.25 -8.78
CA GLY A 37 4.77 10.22 -7.78
C GLY A 37 4.28 10.17 -6.33
N GLU A 38 3.08 9.63 -6.09
CA GLU A 38 2.45 9.47 -4.77
C GLU A 38 2.27 7.98 -4.40
N PRO A 39 3.35 7.17 -4.35
CA PRO A 39 3.25 5.72 -4.14
C PRO A 39 2.72 5.34 -2.75
N ASP A 40 2.89 6.20 -1.75
CA ASP A 40 2.31 6.05 -0.42
C ASP A 40 0.79 6.04 -0.45
N LEU A 41 0.14 6.84 -1.30
CA LEU A 41 -1.31 6.84 -1.46
C LEU A 41 -1.85 5.53 -2.03
N ALA A 42 -1.10 4.89 -2.94
CA ALA A 42 -1.44 3.55 -3.42
C ALA A 42 -1.41 2.52 -2.28
N ILE A 43 -0.43 2.60 -1.37
CA ILE A 43 -0.36 1.72 -0.19
C ILE A 43 -1.53 1.98 0.75
N VAL A 44 -1.85 3.25 1.01
CA VAL A 44 -3.00 3.67 1.83
C VAL A 44 -4.31 3.09 1.29
N ARG A 45 -4.54 3.16 -0.04
CA ARG A 45 -5.74 2.60 -0.67
C ARG A 45 -5.81 1.08 -0.57
N ALA A 46 -4.68 0.40 -0.69
CA ALA A 46 -4.63 -1.05 -0.48
C ALA A 46 -4.99 -1.43 0.95
N LEU A 47 -4.48 -0.69 1.94
CA LEU A 47 -4.77 -0.91 3.36
C LEU A 47 -6.23 -0.60 3.72
N ASP A 48 -6.80 0.45 3.15
CA ASP A 48 -8.22 0.79 3.30
C ASP A 48 -9.12 -0.34 2.78
N THR A 49 -8.78 -0.87 1.61
CA THR A 49 -9.46 -2.02 1.01
C THR A 49 -9.28 -3.29 1.85
N ALA A 50 -8.08 -3.51 2.38
CA ALA A 50 -7.76 -4.65 3.24
C ALA A 50 -8.46 -4.59 4.60
N CYS A 51 -8.67 -3.39 5.15
CA CYS A 51 -9.40 -3.18 6.41
C CYS A 51 -10.84 -3.72 6.33
N ALA A 52 -11.49 -3.56 5.17
CA ALA A 52 -12.82 -4.09 4.92
C ALA A 52 -12.83 -5.59 4.55
N ASN A 53 -11.67 -6.20 4.23
CA ASN A 53 -11.55 -7.56 3.72
C ASN A 53 -10.34 -8.29 4.32
N PRO A 54 -10.53 -9.11 5.38
CA PRO A 54 -9.44 -9.82 6.06
C PRO A 54 -8.63 -10.76 5.17
N GLU A 55 -9.24 -11.32 4.11
CA GLU A 55 -8.55 -12.19 3.15
C GLU A 55 -7.56 -11.43 2.26
N ILE A 56 -7.82 -10.15 2.02
CA ILE A 56 -6.89 -9.26 1.30
C ILE A 56 -5.75 -8.87 2.23
N LEU A 57 -6.07 -8.56 3.50
CA LEU A 57 -5.06 -8.18 4.49
C LEU A 57 -3.96 -9.23 4.64
N LYS A 58 -4.31 -10.52 4.61
CA LYS A 58 -3.34 -11.64 4.65
C LYS A 58 -2.40 -11.70 3.45
N GLN A 59 -2.77 -11.06 2.34
CA GLN A 59 -1.99 -11.03 1.11
C GLN A 59 -1.16 -9.74 0.98
N ILE A 60 -1.44 -8.72 1.78
CA ILE A 60 -0.65 -7.49 1.82
C ILE A 60 0.79 -7.83 2.26
N PRO A 61 1.81 -7.32 1.55
CA PRO A 61 3.20 -7.65 1.84
C PRO A 61 3.63 -7.17 3.23
N GLU A 62 4.41 -7.99 3.94
CA GLU A 62 4.93 -7.66 5.28
C GLU A 62 5.75 -6.37 5.32
N SER A 63 6.38 -5.97 4.20
CA SER A 63 7.10 -4.70 4.07
C SER A 63 6.22 -3.47 4.40
N VAL A 64 4.90 -3.57 4.21
CA VAL A 64 3.96 -2.50 4.59
C VAL A 64 3.89 -2.34 6.11
N LYS A 65 4.03 -3.42 6.87
CA LYS A 65 4.08 -3.38 8.34
C LYS A 65 5.29 -2.60 8.86
N GLU A 66 6.39 -2.57 8.12
CA GLU A 66 7.54 -1.74 8.50
C GLU A 66 7.27 -0.26 8.17
N LEU A 67 6.57 0.05 7.08
CA LEU A 67 6.14 1.42 6.76
C LEU A 67 5.13 1.98 7.76
N THR A 68 4.27 1.15 8.37
CA THR A 68 3.35 1.64 9.41
C THR A 68 4.08 2.09 10.69
N LYS A 69 5.36 1.76 10.85
CA LYS A 69 6.20 2.20 11.97
C LYS A 69 7.06 3.42 11.63
N ASP A 70 7.07 3.83 10.38
CA ASP A 70 7.92 4.90 9.87
C ASP A 70 7.21 6.26 10.01
N PRO A 71 7.75 7.22 10.80
CA PRO A 71 7.13 8.52 11.00
C PRO A 71 7.11 9.40 9.74
N ASP A 72 7.88 9.07 8.71
CA ASP A 72 7.86 9.80 7.43
C ASP A 72 6.59 9.46 6.61
N TYR A 73 5.83 8.42 7.00
CA TYR A 73 4.60 7.99 6.34
C TYR A 73 3.39 7.98 7.29
N PRO A 74 2.95 9.15 7.79
CA PRO A 74 1.87 9.24 8.78
C PRO A 74 0.52 8.68 8.27
N GLU A 75 0.24 8.82 6.96
CA GLU A 75 -0.97 8.29 6.33
C GLU A 75 -0.99 6.76 6.28
N ILE A 76 0.18 6.11 6.30
CA ILE A 76 0.33 4.66 6.38
C ILE A 76 0.31 4.22 7.85
N GLN A 77 0.96 4.99 8.75
CA GLN A 77 1.04 4.71 10.18
C GLN A 77 -0.33 4.54 10.85
N ARG A 78 -1.36 5.25 10.38
CA ARG A 78 -2.74 5.11 10.90
C ARG A 78 -3.32 3.67 10.80
N PHE A 79 -2.68 2.80 10.03
CA PHE A 79 -3.08 1.40 9.86
C PHE A 79 -2.20 0.42 10.66
N ALA A 80 -1.35 0.90 11.57
CA ALA A 80 -0.50 0.04 12.39
C ALA A 80 -1.30 -1.04 13.14
N ASP A 81 -2.49 -0.69 13.65
CA ASP A 81 -3.40 -1.60 14.35
C ASP A 81 -3.89 -2.79 13.49
N LEU A 82 -3.80 -2.71 12.16
CA LEU A 82 -4.15 -3.84 11.28
C LEU A 82 -3.16 -5.00 11.38
N PHE A 83 -1.98 -4.78 11.98
CA PHE A 83 -0.88 -5.73 12.03
C PHE A 83 -0.50 -6.17 13.46
N GLU A 84 -1.28 -5.79 14.47
CA GLU A 84 -1.16 -6.21 15.88
C GLU A 84 -1.91 -7.52 16.16
#